data_AF-A0A2G2YZJ7-F1
#
_entry.id   AF-A0A2G2YZJ7-F1
#
_cell.length_a   1.000
_cell.length_b   1.000
_cell.length_c   1.000
_cell.angle_alpha   90.00
_cell.angle_beta   90.00
_cell.angle_gamma   90.00
#
_symmetry.space_group_name_H-M   'P 1'
#
loop_
_entity.id
_entity.type
_entity.pdbx_description
1 polymer ?
#
loop_
_entity_poly.entity_id
_entity_poly.type
_entity_poly.pdbx_seq_one_letter_code
_entity_poly.pdbx_strand_id
1 'polypeptide(L)'
;MTAKSHVFVFGLLLVELITKMEFDDSFSPHVVEESFKEVDPETASSITSMTSRCIETKANDCPTTKEVLNVLEAAAAKMGAMGEKRCFY
;
A
#
# COMPACT_ATOMS: atom_id res chain seq x y z
N MET A 1 -4.44 -12.87 -18.29
CA MET A 1 -4.01 -11.71 -17.47
C MET A 1 -4.28 -12.05 -16.03
N THR A 2 -3.24 -12.39 -15.27
CA THR A 2 -3.34 -12.85 -13.89
C THR A 2 -3.50 -11.65 -12.97
N ALA A 3 -4.61 -11.56 -12.23
CA ALA A 3 -4.88 -10.49 -11.26
C ALA A 3 -3.72 -10.25 -10.25
N LYS A 4 -2.90 -11.28 -10.01
CA LYS A 4 -1.61 -11.18 -9.30
C LYS A 4 -0.68 -10.11 -9.84
N SER A 5 -0.61 -9.93 -11.17
CA SER A 5 0.24 -8.93 -11.79
C SER A 5 -0.20 -7.51 -11.45
N HIS A 6 -1.51 -7.24 -11.33
CA HIS A 6 -2.00 -5.90 -11.03
C HIS A 6 -1.79 -5.52 -9.56
N VAL A 7 -2.03 -6.45 -8.63
CA VAL A 7 -1.79 -6.21 -7.19
C VAL A 7 -0.30 -6.07 -6.91
N PHE A 8 0.54 -6.88 -7.56
CA PHE A 8 1.99 -6.79 -7.44
C PHE A 8 2.52 -5.43 -7.92
N VAL A 9 2.16 -5.01 -9.14
CA VAL A 9 2.57 -3.69 -9.68
C VAL A 9 2.03 -2.55 -8.82
N PHE A 10 0.80 -2.65 -8.33
CA PHE A 10 0.25 -1.68 -7.39
C PHE A 10 1.05 -1.62 -6.09
N GLY A 11 1.46 -2.77 -5.55
CA GLY A 11 2.32 -2.84 -4.36
C GLY A 11 3.65 -2.11 -4.56
N LEU A 12 4.30 -2.29 -5.72
CA LEU A 12 5.54 -1.58 -6.07
C LEU A 12 5.32 -0.06 -6.13
N LEU A 13 4.26 0.39 -6.80
CA LEU A 13 3.93 1.81 -6.90
C LEU A 13 3.58 2.41 -5.53
N LEU A 14 2.93 1.64 -4.66
CA LEU A 14 2.59 2.07 -3.32
C LEU A 14 3.85 2.23 -2.46
N VAL A 15 4.82 1.31 -2.56
CA VAL A 15 6.14 1.44 -1.93
C VAL A 15 6.81 2.73 -2.37
N GLU A 16 6.94 2.95 -3.68
CA GLU A 16 7.57 4.14 -4.25
C GLU A 16 6.89 5.43 -3.77
N LEU A 17 5.55 5.43 -3.70
CA LEU A 17 4.78 6.57 -3.23
C LEU A 17 4.98 6.86 -1.73
N ILE A 18 5.09 5.82 -0.90
CA ILE A 18 5.29 5.95 0.55
C ILE A 18 6.72 6.40 0.85
N THR A 19 7.72 5.76 0.23
CA THR A 19 9.13 6.03 0.51
C THR A 19 9.66 7.25 -0.22
N LYS A 20 8.95 7.69 -1.28
CA LYS A 20 9.42 8.71 -2.24
C LYS A 20 10.78 8.35 -2.86
N MET A 21 11.07 7.04 -2.96
CA MET A 21 12.29 6.49 -3.53
C MET A 21 11.94 5.60 -4.73
N GLU A 22 12.80 5.63 -5.75
CA GLU A 22 12.71 4.66 -6.85
C GLU A 22 12.86 3.25 -6.28
N PHE A 23 11.96 2.35 -6.67
CA PHE A 23 12.02 0.95 -6.25
C PHE A 23 13.25 0.27 -6.88
N ASP A 24 14.10 -0.30 -6.04
CA ASP A 24 15.25 -1.13 -6.42
C ASP A 24 15.15 -2.50 -5.73
N ASP A 25 15.80 -3.53 -6.29
CA ASP A 25 15.78 -4.92 -5.76
C ASP A 25 16.32 -5.02 -4.31
N SER A 26 16.99 -3.97 -3.81
CA SER A 26 17.45 -3.83 -2.42
C SER A 26 16.38 -3.38 -1.42
N PHE A 27 15.13 -3.20 -1.87
CA PHE A 27 14.03 -2.73 -1.03
C PHE A 27 13.82 -3.60 0.22
N SER A 28 13.81 -2.97 1.39
CA SER A 28 13.47 -3.61 2.65
C SER A 28 12.16 -3.06 3.22
N PRO A 29 11.26 -3.90 3.76
CA PRO A 29 9.99 -3.47 4.35
C PRO A 29 10.14 -2.42 5.46
N HIS A 30 11.30 -2.39 6.12
CA HIS A 30 11.63 -1.42 7.17
C HIS A 30 11.64 0.03 6.68
N VAL A 31 11.92 0.27 5.40
CA VAL A 31 11.89 1.63 4.81
C VAL A 31 10.47 2.20 4.79
N VAL A 32 9.45 1.34 4.68
CA VAL A 32 8.04 1.75 4.69
C VAL A 32 7.65 2.23 6.08
N GLU A 33 8.08 1.54 7.15
CA GLU A 33 7.80 1.95 8.53
C GLU A 33 8.45 3.30 8.86
N GLU A 34 9.70 3.52 8.44
CA GLU A 34 10.40 4.79 8.67
C GLU A 34 9.78 5.98 7.91
N SER A 35 9.07 5.71 6.82
CA SER A 35 8.41 6.74 6.00
C SER A 35 7.13 7.28 6.66
N PHE A 36 6.59 6.57 7.65
CA PHE A 36 5.34 6.91 8.34
C PHE A 36 5.52 7.67 9.66
N LYS A 37 6.53 8.54 9.78
CA LYS A 37 6.77 9.31 11.02
C LYS A 37 5.60 10.18 11.48
N GLU A 38 4.73 10.56 10.55
CA GLU A 38 3.57 11.44 10.79
C GLU A 38 2.23 10.69 10.78
N VAL A 39 2.24 9.38 10.51
CA VAL A 39 1.04 8.53 10.50
C VAL A 39 0.98 7.74 11.80
N ASP A 40 -0.23 7.46 12.28
CA ASP A 40 -0.35 6.66 13.51
C ASP A 40 0.28 5.26 13.32
N PRO A 41 0.92 4.69 14.36
CA PRO A 41 1.66 3.43 14.24
C PRO A 41 0.81 2.24 13.79
N GLU A 42 -0.49 2.22 14.12
CA GLU A 42 -1.41 1.16 13.74
C GLU A 42 -1.70 1.21 12.23
N THR A 43 -1.95 2.41 11.70
CA THR A 43 -2.16 2.65 10.27
C THR A 43 -0.88 2.40 9.47
N ALA A 44 0.27 2.85 9.97
CA ALA A 44 1.56 2.59 9.37
C ALA A 44 1.86 1.08 9.27
N SER A 45 1.61 0.34 10.36
CA SER A 45 1.77 -1.12 10.41
C SER A 45 0.81 -1.82 9.44
N SER A 46 -0.45 -1.37 9.37
CA SER A 46 -1.46 -1.93 8.48
C SER A 46 -1.08 -1.76 7.00
N ILE A 47 -0.67 -0.55 6.59
CA ILE A 47 -0.23 -0.28 5.23
C ILE A 47 1.05 -1.06 4.91
N THR A 48 2.03 -1.11 5.82
CA THR A 48 3.28 -1.85 5.63
C THR A 48 3.04 -3.36 5.44
N SER A 49 2.17 -3.94 6.29
CA SER A 49 1.80 -5.36 6.21
C SER A 49 1.09 -5.67 4.89
N MET A 50 0.14 -4.84 4.47
CA MET A 50 -0.56 -4.99 3.20
C MET A 50 0.40 -4.88 2.01
N THR A 51 1.29 -3.88 2.02
CA THR A 51 2.24 -3.61 0.94
C THR A 51 3.21 -4.76 0.76
N SER A 52 3.76 -5.27 1.87
CA SER A 52 4.62 -6.46 1.89
C SER A 52 3.92 -7.65 1.25
N ARG A 53 2.64 -7.88 1.57
CA ARG A 53 1.85 -8.96 0.97
C ARG A 53 1.52 -8.73 -0.51
N CYS A 54 1.47 -7.48 -0.98
CA CYS A 54 1.26 -7.19 -2.40
C CYS A 54 2.48 -7.56 -3.24
N ILE A 55 3.69 -7.35 -2.71
CA ILE A 55 4.97 -7.65 -3.38
C ILE A 55 5.52 -9.05 -3.08
N GLU A 56 4.83 -9.83 -2.24
CA GLU A 56 5.20 -11.21 -1.93
C GLU A 56 5.05 -12.10 -3.18
N THR A 57 6.11 -12.82 -3.53
CA THR A 57 6.13 -13.73 -4.70
C THR A 57 5.30 -14.99 -4.49
N LYS A 58 4.95 -15.31 -3.22
CA LYS A 58 4.12 -16.46 -2.88
C LYS A 58 2.66 -16.20 -3.20
N ALA A 59 2.19 -17.04 -4.11
CA ALA A 59 0.86 -17.02 -4.70
C ALA A 59 -0.34 -16.99 -3.72
N ASN A 60 -0.18 -17.44 -2.47
CA ASN A 60 -1.29 -17.66 -1.55
C ASN A 60 -1.51 -16.50 -0.56
N ASP A 61 -0.53 -15.60 -0.40
CA ASP A 61 -0.62 -14.48 0.56
C ASP A 61 -0.93 -13.13 -0.08
N CYS A 62 -0.88 -13.08 -1.42
CA CYS A 62 -1.19 -11.90 -2.23
C CYS A 62 -2.67 -11.50 -2.01
N PRO A 63 -2.94 -10.29 -1.49
CA PRO A 63 -4.28 -9.83 -1.22
C PRO A 63 -5.04 -9.58 -2.52
N THR A 64 -6.36 -9.60 -2.44
CA THR A 64 -7.23 -9.15 -3.52
C THR A 64 -7.24 -7.63 -3.60
N THR A 65 -7.52 -7.07 -4.78
CA THR A 65 -7.67 -5.61 -4.96
C THR A 65 -8.71 -5.00 -4.00
N LYS A 66 -9.76 -5.77 -3.65
CA LYS A 66 -10.79 -5.35 -2.70
C LYS A 66 -10.22 -5.21 -1.27
N GLU A 67 -9.40 -6.16 -0.85
CA GLU A 67 -8.74 -6.08 0.47
C GLU A 67 -7.78 -4.90 0.54
N VAL A 68 -7.02 -4.67 -0.53
CA VAL A 68 -6.13 -3.50 -0.66
C VAL A 68 -6.93 -2.20 -0.53
N LEU A 69 -8.04 -2.07 -1.25
CA LEU A 69 -8.90 -0.89 -1.17
C LEU A 69 -9.44 -0.66 0.25
N ASN A 70 -9.96 -1.71 0.90
CA ASN A 70 -10.54 -1.61 2.24
C ASN A 70 -9.52 -1.09 3.27
N VAL A 71 -8.26 -1.56 3.20
CA VAL A 71 -7.19 -1.09 4.10
C VAL A 71 -6.87 0.38 3.85
N LEU A 72 -6.76 0.78 2.57
CA LEU A 72 -6.49 2.17 2.21
C LEU A 72 -7.64 3.12 2.58
N GLU A 73 -8.90 2.70 2.41
CA GLU A 73 -10.07 3.47 2.83
C GLU A 73 -10.12 3.64 4.35
N ALA A 74 -9.82 2.57 5.11
CA ALA A 74 -9.75 2.65 6.56
C ALA A 74 -8.63 3.58 7.03
N ALA A 75 -7.45 3.51 6.39
CA ALA A 75 -6.34 4.43 6.65
C ALA A 75 -6.73 5.89 6.33
N ALA A 76 -7.35 6.14 5.17
CA ALA A 76 -7.80 7.48 4.77
C ALA A 76 -8.84 8.05 5.74
N ALA A 77 -9.79 7.24 6.19
CA ALA A 77 -10.79 7.65 7.17
C ALA A 77 -10.15 8.04 8.52
N LYS A 78 -9.16 7.27 9.00
CA LYS A 78 -8.41 7.59 10.23
C LYS A 78 -7.60 8.88 10.10
N MET A 79 -7.06 9.16 8.92
CA MET A 79 -6.30 10.39 8.64
C MET A 79 -7.19 11.63 8.38
N GLY A 80 -8.53 11.51 8.44
CA GLY A 80 -9.45 12.60 8.10
C GLY A 80 -9.39 13.01 6.62
N ALA A 81 -8.74 12.20 5.77
CA ALA A 81 -8.67 12.38 4.34
C ALA A 81 -9.98 11.91 3.71
N MET A 82 -11.03 12.72 3.84
CA MET A 82 -12.26 12.50 3.10
C MET A 82 -11.96 12.82 1.64
N GLY A 83 -11.71 11.78 0.84
CA GLY A 83 -11.53 11.92 -0.60
C GLY A 83 -12.73 12.66 -1.19
N GLU A 84 -12.51 13.90 -1.61
CA GLU A 84 -13.51 14.65 -2.33
C GLU A 84 -13.79 13.88 -3.62
N LYS A 85 -15.00 13.32 -3.75
CA LYS A 85 -15.44 12.66 -4.99
C LYS A 85 -15.55 13.75 -6.05
N ARG A 86 -14.45 14.01 -6.75
CA ARG A 86 -14.47 14.84 -7.95
C ARG A 86 -15.23 14.08 -9.01
N CYS A 87 -16.52 14.40 -9.15
CA CYS A 87 -17.32 14.06 -10.31
C CYS A 87 -16.63 14.71 -11.52
N PHE A 88 -15.96 13.92 -12.35
CA PHE A 88 -15.58 14.35 -13.68
C PHE A 88 -16.86 14.34 -14.52
N TYR A 89 -17.38 15.55 -14.80
CA TYR A 89 -18.41 15.79 -15.80
C TYR A 89 -17.80 15.83 -17.20
#